data_AF-A0A4Q0YEN9-F1
#
_entry.id   AF-A0A4Q0YEN9-F1
#
_cell.length_a   1.000
_cell.length_b   1.000
_cell.length_c   1.000
_cell.angle_alpha   90.00
_cell.angle_beta   90.00
_cell.angle_gamma   90.00
#
_symmetry.space_group_name_H-M   'P 1'
#
loop_
_entity.id
_entity.type
_entity.pdbx_description
1 polymer ?
#
loop_
_entity_poly.entity_id
_entity_poly.type
_entity_poly.pdbx_seq_one_letter_code
_entity_poly.pdbx_strand_id
1 'polypeptide(L)'
;MKVIVFLFIILGSLYALPPEFDRQRYELGEKVFEKKCQECHVKSMPIDILMKNFIEENNETLKLKAPTGNEISYRLKSQIGSKEDIEFQLHEAMDFVIDYLYNPNKAKTICLEGVIKHFDTMPSMKGKITKEEIKDVTFFLYFLEGFNGVNKFYHDETEF
;
A
#
# COMPACT_ATOMS: atom_id res chain seq x y z
N MET A 1 28.73 49.76 14.52
CA MET A 1 27.88 48.56 14.71
C MET A 1 27.39 48.11 13.35
N LYS A 2 27.89 46.98 12.83
CA LYS A 2 27.39 46.37 11.59
C LYS A 2 26.49 45.21 11.98
N VAL A 3 25.19 45.34 11.71
CA VAL A 3 24.22 44.27 11.96
C VAL A 3 24.41 43.23 10.86
N ILE A 4 24.96 42.08 11.23
CA ILE A 4 25.03 40.90 10.36
C ILE A 4 23.65 40.25 10.40
N VAL A 5 22.91 40.34 9.30
CA VAL A 5 21.67 39.58 9.11
C VAL A 5 22.10 38.16 8.74
N PHE A 6 22.07 37.25 9.72
CA PHE A 6 22.12 35.82 9.45
C PHE A 6 20.78 35.41 8.83
N LEU A 7 20.78 35.27 7.50
CA LEU A 7 19.72 34.57 6.79
C LEU A 7 19.87 33.08 7.13
N PHE A 8 19.18 32.61 8.16
CA PHE A 8 19.01 31.19 8.39
C PHE A 8 18.14 30.64 7.27
N ILE A 9 18.78 30.14 6.21
CA ILE A 9 18.14 29.15 5.33
C ILE A 9 17.97 27.92 6.23
N ILE A 10 16.78 27.77 6.80
CA ILE A 10 16.36 26.52 7.40
C ILE A 10 16.24 25.55 6.23
N LEU A 11 17.32 24.82 5.93
CA LEU A 11 17.26 23.61 5.14
C LEU A 11 16.25 22.72 5.88
N GLY A 12 15.05 22.57 5.31
CA GLY A 12 14.06 21.62 5.79
C GLY A 12 14.58 20.20 5.55
N SER A 13 15.46 19.74 6.43
CA SER A 13 15.92 18.36 6.48
C SER A 13 14.90 17.53 7.25
N LEU A 14 13.68 17.40 6.74
CA LEU A 14 12.61 16.62 7.39
C LEU A 14 11.79 15.93 6.30
N TYR A 15 12.10 14.65 6.09
CA TYR A 15 11.29 13.64 5.37
C TYR A 15 11.24 13.79 3.85
N ALA A 16 12.34 13.47 3.16
CA ALA A 16 12.28 13.28 1.72
C ALA A 16 11.57 11.96 1.43
N LEU A 17 10.34 12.03 0.92
CA LEU A 17 9.71 10.90 0.24
C LEU A 17 10.68 10.37 -0.82
N PRO A 18 10.65 9.05 -1.10
CA PRO A 18 11.51 8.49 -2.13
C PRO A 18 11.26 9.21 -3.47
N PRO A 19 12.30 9.41 -4.30
CA PRO A 19 12.20 10.20 -5.53
C PRO A 19 11.17 9.67 -6.53
N GLU A 20 10.82 8.38 -6.43
CA GLU A 20 9.79 7.72 -7.22
C GLU A 20 8.37 8.13 -6.81
N PHE A 21 8.19 8.73 -5.63
CA PHE A 21 6.88 9.17 -5.16
C PHE A 21 6.36 10.35 -5.99
N ASP A 22 5.19 10.14 -6.60
CA ASP A 22 4.45 11.12 -7.37
C ASP A 22 3.06 11.29 -6.75
N ARG A 23 2.79 12.50 -6.24
CA ARG A 23 1.55 12.79 -5.52
C ARG A 23 0.32 12.65 -6.40
N GLN A 24 0.40 13.09 -7.65
CA GLN A 24 -0.74 13.08 -8.57
C GLN A 24 -1.15 11.65 -8.91
N ARG A 25 -0.18 10.78 -9.16
CA ARG A 25 -0.38 9.35 -9.43
C ARG A 25 -0.88 8.62 -8.20
N TYR A 26 -0.35 8.94 -7.02
CA TYR A 26 -0.87 8.40 -5.76
C TYR A 26 -2.36 8.70 -5.58
N GLU A 27 -2.78 9.94 -5.79
CA GLU A 27 -4.19 10.36 -5.69
C GLU A 27 -5.07 9.74 -6.79
N LEU A 28 -4.52 9.52 -7.99
CA LEU A 28 -5.22 8.79 -9.05
C LEU A 28 -5.44 7.32 -8.67
N GLY A 29 -4.42 6.66 -8.14
CA GLY A 29 -4.50 5.29 -7.64
C GLY A 29 -5.48 5.12 -6.49
N GLU A 30 -5.51 6.09 -5.57
CA GLU A 30 -6.49 6.10 -4.47
C GLU A 30 -7.92 6.15 -5.01
N LYS A 31 -8.21 6.99 -6.02
CA LYS A 31 -9.53 7.04 -6.66
C LYS A 31 -9.91 5.73 -7.34
N VAL A 32 -8.94 5.03 -7.95
CA VAL A 32 -9.17 3.69 -8.50
C VAL A 32 -9.52 2.71 -7.40
N PHE A 33 -8.78 2.71 -6.28
CA PHE A 33 -9.05 1.87 -5.12
C PHE A 33 -10.47 2.12 -4.59
N GLU A 34 -10.84 3.38 -4.40
CA GLU A 34 -12.16 3.78 -3.90
C GLU A 34 -13.29 3.31 -4.80
N LYS A 35 -13.11 3.43 -6.12
CA LYS A 35 -14.15 3.08 -7.08
C LYS A 35 -14.27 1.57 -7.33
N LYS A 36 -13.16 0.82 -7.27
CA LYS A 36 -13.09 -0.55 -7.79
C LYS A 36 -12.68 -1.61 -6.78
N CYS A 37 -12.10 -1.23 -5.64
CA CYS A 37 -11.54 -2.17 -4.66
C CYS A 37 -12.28 -2.11 -3.31
N GLN A 38 -12.87 -0.96 -2.96
CA GLN A 38 -13.49 -0.73 -1.65
C GLN A 38 -14.78 -1.50 -1.36
N GLU A 39 -15.36 -2.18 -2.35
CA GLU A 39 -16.48 -3.10 -2.09
C GLU A 39 -16.07 -4.24 -1.16
N CYS A 40 -14.78 -4.65 -1.22
CA CYS A 40 -14.24 -5.75 -0.43
C CYS A 40 -13.08 -5.33 0.48
N HIS A 41 -12.22 -4.40 0.01
CA HIS A 41 -11.01 -4.02 0.72
C HIS A 41 -11.22 -2.75 1.54
N VAL A 42 -11.05 -2.84 2.86
CA VAL A 42 -10.93 -1.64 3.71
C VAL A 42 -9.59 -0.98 3.42
N LYS A 43 -9.57 0.35 3.25
CA LYS A 43 -8.37 1.10 2.84
C LYS A 43 -7.21 0.91 3.84
N SER A 44 -7.45 1.18 5.11
CA SER A 44 -6.46 1.02 6.17
C SER A 44 -7.12 0.75 7.50
N MET A 45 -6.45 0.00 8.37
CA MET A 45 -6.85 -0.27 9.75
C MET A 45 -5.61 -0.50 10.63
N PRO A 46 -5.64 -0.11 11.92
CA PRO A 46 -4.55 -0.40 12.85
C PRO A 46 -4.17 -1.89 12.88
N ILE A 47 -2.86 -2.17 12.85
CA ILE A 47 -2.33 -3.54 12.75
C ILE A 47 -2.69 -4.37 13.98
N ASP A 48 -2.72 -3.79 15.17
CA ASP A 48 -3.14 -4.46 16.40
C ASP A 48 -4.60 -4.97 16.31
N ILE A 49 -5.49 -4.15 15.75
CA ILE A 49 -6.89 -4.52 15.50
C ILE A 49 -6.98 -5.65 14.47
N LEU A 50 -6.20 -5.59 13.39
CA LEU A 50 -6.17 -6.62 12.35
C LEU A 50 -5.62 -7.95 12.87
N MET A 51 -4.53 -7.90 13.65
CA MET A 51 -3.93 -9.07 14.28
C MET A 51 -4.92 -9.75 15.21
N LYS A 52 -5.58 -8.99 16.08
CA LYS A 52 -6.63 -9.53 16.97
C LYS A 52 -7.73 -10.20 16.15
N ASN A 53 -8.24 -9.53 15.12
CA ASN A 53 -9.31 -10.06 14.29
C ASN A 53 -8.91 -11.38 13.59
N PHE A 54 -7.75 -11.45 12.92
CA PHE A 54 -7.38 -12.63 12.13
C PHE A 54 -6.77 -13.78 12.92
N ILE A 55 -6.04 -13.48 14.00
CA ILE A 55 -5.30 -14.47 14.79
C ILE A 55 -6.12 -14.98 15.98
N GLU A 56 -6.79 -14.09 16.70
CA GLU A 56 -7.52 -14.45 17.92
C GLU A 56 -9.00 -14.71 17.66
N GLU A 57 -9.63 -13.93 16.77
CA GLU A 57 -11.08 -13.91 16.60
C GLU A 57 -11.56 -14.55 15.29
N ASN A 58 -10.66 -15.19 14.54
CA ASN A 58 -10.96 -15.88 13.28
C ASN A 58 -11.82 -15.08 12.27
N ASN A 59 -11.59 -13.77 12.20
CA ASN A 59 -12.35 -12.81 11.36
C ASN A 59 -13.84 -12.70 11.71
N GLU A 60 -14.29 -13.11 12.90
CA GLU A 60 -15.70 -13.05 13.29
C GLU A 60 -16.15 -11.65 13.75
N THR A 61 -15.23 -10.83 14.25
CA THR A 61 -15.51 -9.48 14.75
C THR A 61 -15.67 -8.48 13.62
N LEU A 62 -14.64 -8.33 12.78
CA LEU A 62 -14.65 -7.34 11.69
C LEU A 62 -15.34 -7.87 10.44
N LYS A 63 -15.39 -9.19 10.26
CA LYS A 63 -16.00 -9.85 9.09
C LYS A 63 -15.48 -9.26 7.78
N LEU A 64 -14.17 -9.02 7.72
CA LEU A 64 -13.51 -8.50 6.53
C LEU A 64 -13.73 -9.49 5.38
N LYS A 65 -13.88 -8.97 4.15
CA LYS A 65 -14.08 -9.81 2.96
C LYS A 65 -12.79 -10.07 2.20
N ALA A 66 -11.76 -9.28 2.49
CA ALA A 66 -10.44 -9.35 1.88
C ALA A 66 -9.41 -8.65 2.80
N PRO A 67 -8.09 -8.84 2.55
CA PRO A 67 -7.05 -8.11 3.28
C PRO A 67 -7.20 -6.60 3.11
N THR A 68 -6.80 -5.80 4.10
CA THR A 68 -6.86 -4.34 3.98
C THR A 68 -5.80 -3.79 3.03
N GLY A 69 -5.97 -2.54 2.57
CA GLY A 69 -5.01 -1.88 1.70
C GLY A 69 -3.63 -1.75 2.35
N ASN A 70 -3.54 -1.46 3.65
CA ASN A 70 -2.26 -1.41 4.36
C ASN A 70 -1.61 -2.81 4.49
N GLU A 71 -2.37 -3.87 4.77
CA GLU A 71 -1.81 -5.24 4.71
C GLU A 71 -1.23 -5.57 3.33
N ILE A 72 -1.94 -5.22 2.25
CA ILE A 72 -1.44 -5.41 0.87
C ILE A 72 -0.20 -4.54 0.64
N SER A 73 -0.22 -3.28 1.08
CA SER A 73 0.90 -2.32 0.99
C SER A 73 2.18 -2.89 1.58
N TYR A 74 2.09 -3.42 2.80
CA TYR A 74 3.21 -4.03 3.49
C TYR A 74 3.73 -5.26 2.73
N ARG A 75 2.83 -6.09 2.19
CA ARG A 75 3.21 -7.32 1.47
C ARG A 75 3.86 -7.06 0.13
N LEU A 76 3.36 -6.08 -0.64
CA LEU A 76 3.99 -5.68 -1.89
C LEU A 76 5.47 -5.29 -1.66
N LYS A 77 5.75 -4.50 -0.62
CA LYS A 77 7.11 -4.08 -0.27
C LYS A 77 7.99 -5.18 0.33
N SER A 78 7.41 -6.15 1.01
CA SER A 78 8.17 -7.17 1.75
C SER A 78 8.36 -8.49 1.01
N GLN A 79 7.60 -8.73 -0.06
CA GLN A 79 7.58 -10.03 -0.75
C GLN A 79 7.91 -9.96 -2.24
N ILE A 80 7.94 -8.75 -2.83
CA ILE A 80 8.21 -8.55 -4.25
C ILE A 80 9.44 -7.67 -4.38
N GLY A 81 10.40 -8.06 -5.20
CA GLY A 81 11.59 -7.26 -5.48
C GLY A 81 12.47 -6.95 -4.28
N SER A 82 13.31 -5.93 -4.42
CA SER A 82 14.27 -5.46 -3.43
C SER A 82 13.90 -4.04 -2.97
N LYS A 83 13.88 -3.81 -1.66
CA LYS A 83 13.55 -2.49 -1.08
C LYS A 83 14.64 -1.45 -1.32
N GLU A 84 15.82 -1.90 -1.66
CA GLU A 84 16.99 -1.10 -1.98
C GLU A 84 16.90 -0.47 -3.38
N ASP A 85 15.98 -0.97 -4.23
CA ASP A 85 15.71 -0.46 -5.59
C ASP A 85 14.19 -0.25 -5.77
N ILE A 86 13.69 0.87 -5.24
CA ILE A 86 12.24 1.19 -5.24
C ILE A 86 11.69 1.29 -6.66
N GLU A 87 12.46 1.85 -7.61
CA GLU A 87 12.05 1.95 -9.00
C GLU A 87 11.77 0.56 -9.58
N PHE A 88 12.72 -0.37 -9.47
CA PHE A 88 12.54 -1.72 -10.00
C PHE A 88 11.46 -2.50 -9.23
N GLN A 89 11.43 -2.36 -7.91
CA GLN A 89 10.42 -3.00 -7.06
C GLN A 89 9.00 -2.56 -7.42
N LEU A 90 8.78 -1.29 -7.76
CA LEU A 90 7.48 -0.79 -8.24
C LEU A 90 7.06 -1.46 -9.54
N HIS A 91 7.98 -1.67 -10.48
CA HIS A 91 7.69 -2.37 -11.73
C HIS A 91 7.30 -3.83 -11.49
N GLU A 92 8.05 -4.54 -10.65
CA GLU A 92 7.74 -5.93 -10.29
C GLU A 92 6.40 -6.05 -9.54
N ALA A 93 6.11 -5.11 -8.63
CA ALA A 93 4.83 -5.03 -7.94
C ALA A 93 3.68 -4.79 -8.93
N MET A 94 3.84 -3.90 -9.90
CA MET A 94 2.84 -3.64 -10.94
C MET A 94 2.57 -4.89 -11.79
N ASP A 95 3.62 -5.59 -12.23
CA ASP A 95 3.47 -6.81 -13.04
C ASP A 95 2.79 -7.93 -12.25
N PHE A 96 3.18 -8.11 -10.97
CA PHE A 96 2.51 -9.04 -10.07
C PHE A 96 1.02 -8.73 -9.91
N VAL A 97 0.66 -7.47 -9.61
CA VAL A 97 -0.74 -7.09 -9.39
C VAL A 97 -1.55 -7.21 -10.68
N ILE A 98 -0.96 -6.92 -11.85
CA ILE A 98 -1.61 -7.14 -13.15
C ILE A 98 -1.95 -8.64 -13.34
N ASP A 99 -0.99 -9.54 -13.13
CA ASP A 99 -1.26 -10.98 -13.25
C ASP A 99 -2.30 -11.43 -12.22
N TYR A 100 -2.14 -11.02 -10.96
CA TYR A 100 -3.03 -11.45 -9.88
C TYR A 100 -4.46 -10.95 -10.08
N LEU A 101 -4.68 -9.70 -10.52
CA LEU A 101 -6.02 -9.18 -10.76
C LEU A 101 -6.70 -9.81 -11.98
N TYR A 102 -5.94 -10.16 -13.01
CA TYR A 102 -6.51 -10.80 -14.21
C TYR A 102 -6.69 -12.31 -14.05
N ASN A 103 -5.76 -12.98 -13.37
CA ASN A 103 -5.70 -14.42 -13.19
C ASN A 103 -5.53 -14.77 -11.70
N PRO A 104 -6.49 -14.40 -10.84
CA PRO A 104 -6.36 -14.58 -9.40
C PRO A 104 -6.24 -16.05 -9.03
N ASN A 105 -5.24 -16.34 -8.20
CA ASN A 105 -5.01 -17.67 -7.68
C ASN A 105 -4.52 -17.54 -6.24
N LYS A 106 -5.23 -18.17 -5.31
CA LYS A 106 -4.87 -18.15 -3.89
C LYS A 106 -3.46 -18.65 -3.62
N ALA A 107 -2.96 -19.60 -4.41
CA ALA A 107 -1.58 -20.11 -4.30
C ALA A 107 -0.50 -19.11 -4.75
N LYS A 108 -0.87 -18.05 -5.49
CA LYS A 108 0.02 -16.96 -5.89
C LYS A 108 -0.03 -15.76 -4.94
N THR A 109 -0.80 -15.84 -3.85
CA THR A 109 -0.94 -14.71 -2.94
C THR A 109 0.40 -14.40 -2.26
N ILE A 110 0.65 -13.11 -2.04
CA ILE A 110 1.76 -12.61 -1.20
C ILE A 110 1.32 -12.38 0.25
N CYS A 111 0.03 -12.57 0.57
CA CYS A 111 -0.50 -12.37 1.92
C CYS A 111 -0.15 -13.54 2.84
N LEU A 112 -0.15 -13.29 4.16
CA LEU A 112 0.07 -14.35 5.14
C LEU A 112 -0.98 -15.45 5.04
N GLU A 113 -0.57 -16.69 5.27
CA GLU A 113 -1.47 -17.84 5.37
C GLU A 113 -2.56 -17.63 6.44
N GLY A 114 -2.18 -17.10 7.61
CA GLY A 114 -3.10 -16.80 8.71
C GLY A 114 -4.18 -15.78 8.37
N VAL A 115 -3.97 -14.95 7.34
CA VAL A 115 -4.93 -13.97 6.83
C VAL A 115 -5.71 -14.56 5.66
N ILE A 116 -5.03 -15.09 4.64
CA ILE A 116 -5.68 -15.56 3.41
C ILE A 116 -6.56 -16.79 3.63
N LYS A 117 -6.35 -17.57 4.70
CA LYS A 117 -7.22 -18.71 5.04
C LYS A 117 -8.68 -18.31 5.23
N HIS A 118 -8.94 -17.06 5.60
CA HIS A 118 -10.27 -16.51 5.87
C HIS A 118 -11.03 -16.04 4.63
N PHE A 119 -10.40 -16.05 3.45
CA PHE A 119 -10.98 -15.50 2.23
C PHE A 119 -11.03 -16.53 1.10
N ASP A 120 -12.05 -16.40 0.26
CA ASP A 120 -12.12 -17.11 -1.01
C ASP A 120 -11.12 -16.54 -2.03
N THR A 121 -10.97 -17.23 -3.15
CA THR A 121 -10.16 -16.68 -4.26
C THR A 121 -10.82 -15.41 -4.79
N MET A 122 -10.02 -14.36 -4.93
CA MET A 122 -10.48 -13.07 -5.47
C MET A 122 -11.14 -13.26 -6.85
N PRO A 123 -12.25 -12.58 -7.16
CA PRO A 123 -12.82 -12.58 -8.51
C PRO A 123 -11.88 -11.92 -9.52
N SER A 124 -11.83 -12.44 -10.75
CA SER A 124 -11.06 -11.79 -11.83
C SER A 124 -11.61 -10.39 -12.14
N MET A 125 -10.69 -9.45 -12.31
CA MET A 125 -10.95 -8.07 -12.70
C MET A 125 -10.69 -7.83 -14.20
N LYS A 126 -10.35 -8.87 -14.96
CA LYS A 126 -10.12 -8.78 -16.40
C LYS A 126 -11.36 -8.21 -17.10
N GLY A 127 -11.18 -7.11 -17.82
CA GLY A 127 -12.25 -6.37 -18.50
C GLY A 127 -13.04 -5.38 -17.61
N LYS A 128 -12.80 -5.34 -16.29
CA LYS A 128 -13.41 -4.37 -15.35
C LYS A 128 -12.45 -3.24 -14.97
N ILE A 129 -11.16 -3.50 -15.09
CA ILE A 129 -10.08 -2.55 -14.83
C ILE A 129 -9.04 -2.64 -15.95
N THR A 130 -8.48 -1.50 -16.33
CA THR A 130 -7.42 -1.42 -17.34
C THR A 130 -6.05 -1.64 -16.71
N LYS A 131 -5.03 -2.01 -17.50
CA LYS A 131 -3.67 -2.16 -16.99
C LYS A 131 -3.13 -0.89 -16.33
N GLU A 132 -3.50 0.29 -16.86
CA GLU A 132 -3.00 1.55 -16.30
C GLU A 132 -3.65 1.91 -14.98
N GLU A 133 -4.98 1.71 -14.86
CA GLU A 133 -5.65 1.80 -13.56
C GLU A 133 -5.06 0.81 -12.54
N ILE A 134 -4.66 -0.40 -12.97
CA ILE A 134 -3.97 -1.36 -12.10
C ILE A 134 -2.63 -0.80 -11.62
N LYS A 135 -1.82 -0.22 -12.51
CA LYS A 135 -0.54 0.37 -12.11
C LYS A 135 -0.73 1.53 -11.15
N ASP A 136 -1.72 2.38 -11.37
CA ASP A 136 -2.01 3.51 -10.49
C ASP A 136 -2.47 3.04 -9.11
N VAL A 137 -3.39 2.07 -9.03
CA VAL A 137 -3.80 1.53 -7.72
C VAL A 137 -2.67 0.78 -7.03
N THR A 138 -1.78 0.13 -7.79
CA THR A 138 -0.59 -0.51 -7.24
C THR A 138 0.38 0.52 -6.67
N PHE A 139 0.58 1.64 -7.37
CA PHE A 139 1.40 2.76 -6.90
C PHE A 139 0.85 3.34 -5.60
N PHE A 140 -0.46 3.59 -5.55
CA PHE A 140 -1.15 4.00 -4.32
C PHE A 140 -0.93 2.99 -3.19
N LEU A 141 -1.20 1.71 -3.42
CA LEU A 141 -1.03 0.67 -2.41
C LEU A 141 0.42 0.57 -1.95
N TYR A 142 1.40 0.67 -2.84
CA TYR A 142 2.81 0.59 -2.48
C TYR A 142 3.23 1.67 -1.47
N PHE A 143 2.78 2.91 -1.68
CA PHE A 143 3.11 4.06 -0.81
C PHE A 143 2.13 4.29 0.36
N LEU A 144 1.06 3.49 0.46
CA LEU A 144 0.04 3.65 1.49
C LEU A 144 0.57 3.47 2.93
N GLU A 145 1.52 2.56 3.14
CA GLU A 145 2.13 2.27 4.44
C GLU A 145 3.67 2.27 4.32
N GLY A 146 4.41 2.59 5.39
CA GLY A 146 5.88 2.52 5.40
C GLY A 146 6.59 3.80 4.96
N PHE A 147 5.87 4.91 4.79
CA PHE A 147 6.46 6.21 4.42
C PHE A 147 5.77 7.36 5.15
N ASN A 148 6.54 8.07 5.99
CA ASN A 148 6.06 9.26 6.69
C ASN A 148 5.71 10.39 5.70
N GLY A 149 4.63 11.13 5.96
CA GLY A 149 4.25 12.30 5.17
C GLY A 149 3.49 12.01 3.86
N VAL A 150 3.29 10.75 3.47
CA VAL A 150 2.44 10.39 2.33
C VAL A 150 0.97 10.65 2.63
N ASN A 151 0.50 10.10 3.76
CA ASN A 151 -0.90 10.14 4.17
C ASN A 151 -1.01 10.20 5.71
N LYS A 152 -2.24 10.35 6.21
CA LYS A 152 -2.52 10.43 7.66
C LYS A 152 -2.65 9.09 8.37
N PHE A 153 -2.60 7.98 7.63
CA PHE A 153 -2.83 6.63 8.15
C PHE A 153 -1.55 5.94 8.59
N TYR A 154 -0.38 6.43 8.17
CA TYR A 154 0.92 5.93 8.60
C TYR A 154 1.75 7.06 9.20
N HIS A 155 2.22 6.84 10.42
CA HIS A 155 3.20 7.69 11.10
C HIS A 155 4.05 6.79 12.01
N ASP A 156 5.33 6.62 11.68
CA ASP A 156 6.28 5.89 12.50
C ASP A 156 7.35 6.85 13.03
N GLU A 157 7.36 7.05 14.36
CA GLU A 157 8.32 7.92 15.03
C GLU A 157 9.72 7.31 15.20
N THR A 158 9.89 6.05 14.83
CA THR A 158 11.17 5.32 14.93
C THR A 158 11.94 5.26 13.62
N GLU A 159 11.29 5.57 12.50
CA GLU A 159 11.92 5.72 11.18
C GLU A 159 12.44 7.16 10.94
N PHE A 160 12.88 7.82 12.01
CA PHE A 160 13.44 9.18 12.03
C PHE A 160 14.97 9.19 12.08
#